data_AF-A0A9Q0T2M4-F1
#
_entry.id   AF-A0A9Q0T2M4-F1
#
_cell.length_a   1.000
_cell.length_b   1.000
_cell.length_c   1.000
_cell.angle_alpha   90.00
_cell.angle_beta   90.00
_cell.angle_gamma   90.00
#
_symmetry.space_group_name_H-M   'P 1'
#
loop_
_entity.id
_entity.type
_entity.pdbx_description
1 polymer ?
#
loop_
_entity_poly.entity_id
_entity_poly.type
_entity_poly.pdbx_seq_one_letter_code
_entity_poly.pdbx_strand_id
1 'polypeptide(L)'
;MDTSKPAIFVNGALLPMHVRKRLVVKGSPPSAPLSNFVEVIGIADSEKSIQAEIWTNFGEVFDTHSYNQLCQLANGEYQHLFL
;
A
#
# COMPACT_ATOMS: atom_id res chain seq x y z
N MET A 1 0.38 -11.48 -10.62
CA MET A 1 -0.44 -10.72 -9.66
C MET A 1 -1.77 -11.45 -9.58
N ASP A 2 -2.05 -12.11 -8.45
CA ASP A 2 -3.31 -12.82 -8.27
C ASP A 2 -4.40 -11.80 -7.93
N THR A 3 -5.30 -11.56 -8.89
CA THR A 3 -6.40 -10.59 -8.78
C THR A 3 -7.69 -11.23 -8.26
N SER A 4 -7.64 -12.48 -7.79
CA SER A 4 -8.83 -13.21 -7.31
C SER A 4 -9.40 -12.68 -5.99
N LYS A 5 -8.66 -11.80 -5.31
CA LYS A 5 -9.11 -11.05 -4.14
C LYS A 5 -9.00 -9.57 -4.45
N PRO A 6 -10.10 -8.79 -4.42
CA PRO A 6 -10.01 -7.35 -4.65
C PRO A 6 -9.14 -6.74 -3.56
N ALA A 7 -7.92 -6.37 -3.93
CA ALA A 7 -7.04 -5.60 -3.08
C ALA A 7 -7.44 -4.14 -3.24
N ILE A 8 -8.05 -3.55 -2.21
CA ILE A 8 -8.21 -2.10 -2.17
C ILE A 8 -6.78 -1.53 -2.16
N PHE A 9 -6.43 -0.76 -3.19
CA PHE A 9 -5.18 -0.01 -3.24
C PHE A 9 -5.23 1.09 -2.18
N VAL A 10 -4.93 0.71 -0.94
CA VAL A 10 -4.76 1.65 0.16
C VAL A 10 -3.42 2.34 -0.03
N ASN A 11 -3.45 3.54 -0.58
CA ASN A 11 -2.42 4.51 -0.20
C ASN A 11 -2.66 4.88 1.27
N GLY A 12 -1.63 5.35 1.99
CA GLY A 12 -1.75 5.78 3.39
C GLY A 12 -2.82 6.87 3.65
N ALA A 13 -3.47 7.37 2.59
CA ALA A 13 -4.60 8.27 2.60
C ALA A 13 -5.98 7.61 2.86
N LEU A 14 -6.14 6.29 2.72
CA LEU A 14 -7.45 5.61 2.80
C LEU A 14 -7.72 4.83 4.09
N LEU A 15 -6.73 4.70 4.97
CA LEU A 15 -6.99 4.32 6.37
C LEU A 15 -7.61 5.52 7.08
N PRO A 16 -8.62 5.30 7.96
CA PRO A 16 -9.67 6.26 8.25
C PRO A 16 -9.14 7.67 8.43
N MET A 17 -9.65 8.54 7.55
CA MET A 17 -9.36 9.95 7.34
C MET A 17 -8.61 10.65 8.49
N HIS A 18 -7.60 11.43 8.10
CA HIS A 18 -6.86 12.47 8.86
C HIS A 18 -5.48 12.08 9.39
N VAL A 19 -4.49 12.70 8.73
CA VAL A 19 -3.26 13.29 9.31
C VAL A 19 -2.19 12.30 9.76
N ARG A 20 -1.04 12.30 9.05
CA ARG A 20 0.31 11.97 9.58
C ARG A 20 0.36 10.82 10.61
N LYS A 21 -0.31 9.70 10.38
CA LYS A 21 -0.28 8.55 11.28
C LYS A 21 0.68 7.51 10.72
N ARG A 22 1.71 7.18 11.51
CA ARG A 22 2.64 6.09 11.21
C ARG A 22 1.90 4.77 11.38
N LEU A 23 1.85 3.97 10.33
CA LEU A 23 1.33 2.61 10.37
C LEU A 23 2.43 1.67 10.85
N VAL A 24 2.04 0.66 11.62
CA VAL A 24 2.94 -0.44 12.01
C VAL A 24 2.74 -1.57 11.01
N VAL A 25 3.78 -1.85 10.23
CA VAL A 25 3.82 -3.05 9.38
C VAL A 25 4.34 -4.20 10.25
N LYS A 26 3.48 -5.21 10.45
CA LYS A 26 3.82 -6.44 11.17
C LYS A 26 4.10 -7.54 10.16
N GLY A 27 4.83 -8.57 10.59
CA GLY A 27 5.26 -9.68 9.75
C GLY A 27 6.77 -9.73 9.59
N SER A 28 7.25 -10.81 8.98
CA SER A 28 8.67 -10.99 8.72
C SER A 28 9.02 -10.45 7.34
N PRO A 29 9.91 -9.46 7.22
CA PRO A 29 10.41 -9.04 5.91
C PRO A 29 11.18 -10.18 5.24
N PRO A 30 11.34 -10.14 3.91
CA PRO A 30 12.16 -11.12 3.19
C PRO A 30 13.60 -11.13 3.70
N SER A 31 14.32 -12.22 3.45
CA SER A 31 15.73 -12.38 3.87
C SER A 31 16.67 -11.39 3.19
N ALA A 32 16.26 -10.82 2.05
CA ALA A 32 16.98 -9.78 1.34
C ALA A 32 16.70 -8.40 1.97
N PRO A 33 17.67 -7.46 1.92
CA PRO A 33 17.46 -6.11 2.43
C PRO A 33 16.33 -5.40 1.69
N LEU A 34 15.57 -4.61 2.45
CA LEU A 34 14.54 -3.72 1.90
C LEU A 34 15.19 -2.50 1.24
N SER A 35 14.61 -2.05 0.14
CA SER A 35 14.95 -0.76 -0.49
C SER A 35 14.30 0.42 0.24
N ASN A 36 14.65 1.66 -0.14
CA ASN A 36 14.00 2.85 0.43
C ASN A 36 12.48 2.86 0.24
N PHE A 37 12.01 2.34 -0.90
CA PHE A 37 10.60 2.21 -1.21
C PHE A 37 10.22 0.74 -1.36
N VAL A 38 9.18 0.32 -0.64
CA VAL A 38 8.70 -1.06 -0.61
C VAL A 38 7.17 -1.03 -0.65
N GLU A 39 6.59 -1.85 -1.52
CA GLU A 39 5.17 -2.15 -1.50
C GLU A 39 4.90 -3.29 -0.52
N VAL A 40 3.90 -3.09 0.33
CA VAL A 40 3.45 -4.06 1.32
C VAL A 40 1.99 -4.38 1.05
N ILE A 41 1.69 -5.66 0.86
CA ILE A 41 0.33 -6.18 0.71
C ILE A 41 0.03 -7.07 1.91
N GLY A 42 -1.13 -6.88 2.53
CA GLY A 42 -1.51 -7.63 3.72
C GLY A 42 -2.90 -7.26 4.23
N ILE A 43 -3.25 -7.82 5.39
CA ILE A 43 -4.55 -7.62 6.03
C ILE A 43 -4.42 -6.56 7.12
N ALA A 44 -5.26 -5.52 7.07
CA ALA A 44 -5.37 -4.56 8.17
C ALA A 44 -5.93 -5.27 9.41
N ASP A 45 -5.14 -5.38 10.47
CA ASP A 45 -5.55 -6.01 11.73
C ASP A 45 -5.94 -4.96 12.80
N SER A 46 -5.68 -3.67 12.55
CA SER A 46 -6.20 -2.54 13.31
C SER A 46 -6.24 -1.27 12.46
N GLU A 47 -6.77 -0.17 13.02
CA GLU A 47 -6.75 1.16 12.38
C GLU A 47 -5.33 1.67 12.05
N LYS A 48 -4.29 1.12 12.70
CA LYS A 48 -2.91 1.60 12.57
C LYS A 48 -1.91 0.48 12.29
N SER A 49 -2.37 -0.71 11.93
CA SER A 49 -1.47 -1.80 11.61
C SER A 49 -1.97 -2.70 10.51
N ILE A 50 -1.01 -3.27 9.80
CA ILE A 50 -1.20 -4.23 8.73
C ILE A 50 -0.33 -5.45 9.03
N GLN A 51 -0.91 -6.63 8.93
CA GLN A 51 -0.19 -7.89 8.90
C GLN A 51 0.25 -8.15 7.46
N ALA A 52 1.53 -7.90 7.17
CA ALA A 52 2.09 -8.05 5.84
C ALA A 52 2.17 -9.53 5.43
N GLU A 53 1.73 -9.80 4.20
CA GLU A 53 1.82 -11.11 3.56
C GLU A 53 2.86 -11.09 2.43
N ILE A 54 2.97 -9.96 1.71
CA ILE A 54 3.87 -9.79 0.57
C ILE A 54 4.64 -8.48 0.72
N TRP A 55 5.92 -8.52 0.37
CA TRP A 55 6.84 -7.39 0.35
C TRP A 55 7.52 -7.32 -1.02
N THR A 56 7.43 -6.18 -1.70
CA THR A 56 8.03 -5.97 -3.02
C THR A 56 8.89 -4.70 -3.02
N ASN A 57 10.18 -4.84 -3.29
CA ASN A 57 11.09 -3.70 -3.38
C ASN A 57 10.79 -2.88 -4.64
N PHE A 58 10.52 -1.58 -4.48
CA PHE A 58 10.37 -0.61 -5.58
C PHE A 58 11.67 0.15 -5.88
N GLY A 59 12.72 -0.10 -5.10
CA GLY A 59 14.03 0.51 -5.28
C GLY A 59 14.17 1.86 -4.57
N GLU A 60 15.11 2.67 -5.06
CA GLU A 60 15.63 3.83 -4.33
C GLU A 60 15.05 5.18 -4.79
N VAL A 61 14.39 5.22 -5.96
CA VAL A 61 14.02 6.48 -6.65
C VAL A 61 12.54 6.49 -7.05
N PHE A 62 11.68 5.92 -6.21
CA PHE A 62 10.25 5.79 -6.51
C PHE A 62 9.51 7.12 -6.30
N ASP A 63 8.75 7.56 -7.31
CA ASP A 63 7.91 8.77 -7.21
C ASP A 63 6.60 8.49 -6.46
N THR A 64 6.66 8.63 -5.15
CA THR A 64 5.51 8.49 -4.26
C THR A 64 4.40 9.52 -4.52
N HIS A 65 4.70 10.68 -5.09
CA HIS A 65 3.72 11.72 -5.34
C HIS A 65 2.81 11.33 -6.51
N SER A 66 3.42 11.02 -7.65
CA SER A 66 2.70 10.57 -8.85
C SER A 66 1.92 9.27 -8.58
N TYR A 67 2.53 8.32 -7.85
CA TYR A 67 1.84 7.09 -7.44
C TYR A 67 0.61 7.38 -6.57
N ASN A 68 0.71 8.29 -5.61
CA ASN A 68 -0.42 8.67 -4.78
C ASN A 68 -1.55 9.36 -5.55
N GLN A 69 -1.23 10.21 -6.52
CA GLN A 69 -2.24 10.79 -7.41
C GLN A 69 -2.98 9.71 -8.20
N LEU A 70 -2.25 8.73 -8.76
CA LEU A 70 -2.86 7.60 -9.45
C LEU A 70 -3.80 6.82 -8.52
N CYS A 71 -3.38 6.53 -7.28
CA CYS A 71 -4.26 5.86 -6.30
C CYS A 71 -5.53 6.67 -6.01
N GLN A 72 -5.45 8.00 -5.91
CA GLN A 72 -6.63 8.84 -5.66
C GLN A 72 -7.60 8.83 -6.85
N LEU A 73 -7.07 8.88 -8.08
CA LEU A 73 -7.88 8.77 -9.30
C LEU A 73 -8.55 7.39 -9.40
N ALA A 74 -7.79 6.32 -9.14
CA ALA A 74 -8.26 4.94 -9.21
C ALA A 74 -9.29 4.60 -8.11
N ASN A 75 -9.20 5.21 -6.93
CA ASN A 75 -10.20 5.00 -5.87
C ASN A 75 -11.35 6.03 -5.89
N GLY A 76 -11.32 6.98 -6.83
CA GLY A 76 -12.28 8.07 -6.92
C GLY A 76 -13.00 8.07 -8.27
N GLU A 77 -12.77 9.12 -9.05
CA GLU A 77 -13.45 9.38 -10.33
C GLU A 77 -13.38 8.18 -11.30
N TYR A 78 -12.24 7.49 -11.33
CA TYR A 78 -11.98 6.42 -12.27
C TYR A 78 -12.13 5.03 -11.67
N GLN A 79 -12.74 4.87 -10.49
CA GLN A 79 -12.89 3.56 -9.85
C GLN A 79 -13.51 2.50 -10.77
N HIS A 80 -14.43 2.89 -11.65
CA HIS A 80 -15.05 2.00 -12.63
C HIS A 80 -14.08 1.44 -13.69
N LEU A 81 -12.88 2.00 -13.85
CA LEU A 81 -11.83 1.52 -14.76
C LEU A 81 -10.86 0.53 -14.11
N PHE A 82 -10.88 0.42 -12.77
CA PHE A 82 -9.98 -0.44 -12.01
C PHE A 82 -10.81 -1.57 -11.36
N LEU A 83 -10.42 -2.82 -11.62
CA LEU A 83 -11.13 -4.05 -11.20
C LEU A 83 -10.89 -4.40 -9.74
#